data_AF-E0NBI2-F1
#
_entry.id   AF-E0NBI2-F1
#
_cell.length_a   1.000
_cell.length_b   1.000
_cell.length_c   1.000
_cell.angle_alpha   90.00
_cell.angle_beta   90.00
_cell.angle_gamma   90.00
#
_symmetry.space_group_name_H-M   'P 1'
#
loop_
_entity.id
_entity.type
_entity.pdbx_description
1 polymer ?
#
loop_
_entity_poly.entity_id
_entity_poly.type
_entity_poly.pdbx_seq_one_letter_code
_entity_poly.pdbx_strand_id
1 'polypeptide(L)' 'MSGYVQFLGTDSKGQSKFIFVGTNENGSITTIHTKSGKDFWRTLNNNPKNKTIYPKAR' A
#
# COMPACT_ATOMS: atom_id res chain seq x y z
N MET A 1 -4.71 -14.03 11.55
CA MET A 1 -4.99 -12.76 10.86
C MET A 1 -3.80 -12.38 10.01
N SER A 2 -4.04 -11.93 8.77
CA SER A 2 -2.98 -11.48 7.86
C SER A 2 -3.37 -10.16 7.21
N GLY A 3 -2.36 -9.35 6.89
CA GLY A 3 -2.53 -8.11 6.16
C GLY A 3 -1.55 -8.05 4.99
N TYR A 4 -2.01 -7.52 3.86
CA TYR A 4 -1.15 -7.30 2.70
C TYR A 4 -1.48 -5.99 1.99
N VAL A 5 -0.51 -5.53 1.21
CA VAL A 5 -0.65 -4.36 0.33
C VAL A 5 -0.65 -4.87 -1.11
N GLN A 6 -1.58 -4.38 -1.91
CA GLN A 6 -1.64 -4.67 -3.34
C GLN A 6 -1.62 -3.37 -4.15
N PHE A 7 -0.88 -3.40 -5.27
CA PHE A 7 -0.93 -2.34 -6.27
C PHE A 7 -2.21 -2.48 -7.09
N LEU A 8 -3.05 -1.46 -7.05
CA LEU A 8 -4.35 -1.46 -7.75
C LEU A 8 -4.21 -1.00 -9.20
N GLY A 9 -3.24 -0.14 -9.48
CA GLY A 9 -3.02 0.41 -10.82
C GLY A 9 -2.59 1.87 -10.78
N THR A 10 -2.48 2.43 -11.98
CA THR A 10 -2.13 3.84 -12.21
C THR A 10 -3.30 4.54 -12.88
N ASP A 11 -3.64 5.74 -12.44
CA ASP A 11 -4.67 6.55 -13.11
C ASP A 11 -4.15 7.24 -14.38
N SER A 12 -5.05 7.91 -15.11
CA SER A 12 -4.71 8.64 -16.34
C SER A 12 -3.71 9.79 -16.15
N LYS A 13 -3.43 10.19 -14.90
CA LYS A 13 -2.46 11.23 -14.53
C LYS A 13 -1.14 10.63 -14.04
N GLY A 14 -0.94 9.32 -14.21
CA GLY A 14 0.28 8.65 -13.80
C GLY A 14 0.40 8.41 -12.28
N GLN A 15 -0.69 8.60 -11.51
CA GLN A 15 -0.67 8.39 -10.05
C GLN A 15 -1.01 6.94 -9.71
N SER A 16 -0.12 6.31 -8.93
CA SER A 16 -0.33 4.96 -8.41
C SER A 16 -1.43 4.93 -7.34
N LYS A 17 -2.14 3.82 -7.23
CA LYS A 17 -3.08 3.52 -6.15
C LYS A 17 -2.75 2.20 -5.49
N PHE A 18 -2.89 2.14 -4.18
CA PHE A 18 -2.60 0.97 -3.37
C PHE A 18 -3.80 0.63 -2.48
N ILE A 19 -4.02 -0.66 -2.27
CA ILE A 19 -5.03 -1.18 -1.35
C ILE A 19 -4.35 -1.93 -0.20
N PHE A 20 -4.78 -1.62 1.02
CA PHE A 20 -4.43 -2.33 2.24
C PHE A 20 -5.59 -3.26 2.58
N VAL A 21 -5.32 -4.56 2.62
CA VAL A 21 -6.30 -5.59 2.88
C VAL A 21 -5.99 -6.24 4.22
N GLY A 22 -6.97 -6.26 5.11
CA GLY A 22 -6.95 -7.02 6.36
C GLY A 22 -7.85 -8.24 6.27
N THR A 23 -7.37 -9.39 6.76
CA THR A 23 -8.10 -10.66 6.76
C THR A 23 -8.22 -11.26 8.16
N ASN A 24 -9.33 -11.94 8.44
CA ASN A 24 -9.51 -12.73 9.66
C ASN A 24 -8.70 -14.04 9.62
N GLU A 25 -8.85 -14.89 10.64
CA GLU A 25 -8.16 -16.19 10.72
C GLU A 25 -8.58 -17.20 9.65
N ASN A 26 -9.78 -17.02 9.08
CA ASN A 26 -10.31 -17.85 7.99
C ASN A 26 -9.96 -17.28 6.60
N GLY A 27 -9.12 -16.25 6.53
CA GLY A 27 -8.73 -15.59 5.28
C GLY A 27 -9.81 -14.71 4.65
N SER A 28 -10.96 -14.50 5.31
CA SER A 28 -11.99 -13.59 4.81
C SER A 28 -11.56 -12.14 5.00
N ILE A 29 -11.78 -11.31 3.98
CA ILE A 29 -11.47 -9.87 4.02
C ILE A 29 -12.38 -9.19 5.04
N THR A 30 -11.77 -8.52 6.03
CA THR A 30 -12.49 -7.74 7.04
C THR A 30 -12.31 -6.24 6.84
N THR A 31 -11.27 -5.83 6.11
CA THR A 31 -10.95 -4.41 5.94
C THR A 31 -10.31 -4.15 4.59
N ILE A 32 -10.79 -3.12 3.91
CA ILE A 32 -10.22 -2.59 2.67
C ILE A 32 -10.01 -1.08 2.84
N HIS A 33 -8.78 -0.63 2.67
CA HIS A 33 -8.46 0.80 2.61
C HIS A 33 -7.63 1.13 1.38
N THR A 34 -8.10 2.07 0.57
CA THR A 34 -7.37 2.56 -0.60
C THR A 34 -6.60 3.82 -0.25
N LYS A 35 -5.35 3.92 -0.72
CA LYS A 35 -4.50 5.11 -0.59
C LYS A 35 -3.95 5.53 -1.94
N SER A 36 -3.77 6.83 -2.10
CA SER A 36 -3.01 7.39 -3.21
C SER A 36 -1.54 6.99 -3.09
N GLY A 37 -0.82 6.91 -4.22
CA GLY A 37 0.61 6.64 -4.23
C GLY A 37 1.39 7.72 -3.49
N LYS A 38 0.97 8.99 -3.59
CA LYS A 38 1.57 10.10 -2.84
C LYS A 38 1.53 9.85 -1.34
N ASP A 39 0.38 9.44 -0.81
CA ASP A 39 0.23 9.16 0.61
C ASP A 39 0.99 7.92 1.02
N PHE A 40 0.93 6.87 0.20
CA PHE A 40 1.66 5.62 0.42
C PHE A 40 3.17 5.85 0.58
N TRP A 41 3.80 6.55 -0.37
CA TRP A 41 5.24 6.83 -0.34
C TRP A 41 5.62 7.80 0.78
N ARG A 42 4.77 8.78 1.09
CA ARG A 42 4.96 9.65 2.26
C ARG A 42 4.94 8.85 3.56
N THR A 43 4.06 7.86 3.70
CA THR A 43 4.01 7.02 4.90
C THR A 43 5.26 6.14 5.03
N LEU A 44 5.73 5.54 3.95
CA LEU A 44 6.91 4.65 4.00
C LEU A 44 8.23 5.39 4.16
N ASN A 45 8.43 6.46 3.40
CA ASN A 45 9.74 7.08 3.23
C ASN A 45 9.81 8.51 3.80
N ASN A 46 8.74 8.99 4.43
CA ASN A 46 8.55 10.41 4.77
C ASN A 46 8.71 11.37 3.57
N ASN A 47 8.69 10.83 2.35
CA ASN A 47 8.91 11.57 1.11
C ASN A 47 8.02 10.98 0.00
N PRO A 48 7.01 11.72 -0.49
CA PRO A 48 6.07 11.22 -1.49
C PRO A 48 6.71 10.96 -2.87
N LYS A 49 7.91 11.50 -3.13
CA LYS A 49 8.63 11.30 -4.39
C LYS A 49 9.58 10.10 -4.34
N ASN A 50 9.97 9.64 -3.16
CA ASN A 50 10.83 8.47 -3.02
C ASN A 50 9.99 7.20 -3.16
N LYS A 51 10.14 6.50 -4.29
CA LYS A 51 9.41 5.26 -4.62
C LYS A 51 10.21 3.99 -4.35
N THR A 52 11.29 4.10 -3.56
CA THR A 52 12.14 2.96 -3.20
C THR A 52 11.63 2.32 -1.93
N ILE A 53 11.57 0.99 -1.89
CA ILE A 53 11.33 0.24 -0.65
C ILE A 53 12.69 -0.13 -0.07
N TYR A 54 12.95 0.29 1.16
CA TYR A 54 14.16 -0.10 1.89
C TYR A 54 13.85 -1.34 2.73
N PRO A 55 14.30 -2.54 2.35
CA PRO A 55 14.19 -3.69 3.23
C PRO A 55 14.99 -3.39 4.50
N LYS A 56 14.39 -3.58 5.68
CA LYS A 56 15.18 -3.58 6.91
C LYS A 56 16.20 -4.71 6.81
N ALA A 57 17.49 -4.38 7.00
CA ALA A 57 18.51 -5.39 7.23
C ALA A 57 18.08 -6.25 8.42
N ARG A 58 18.19 -7.58 8.25
CA ARG A 58 17.76 -8.58 9.22
C ARG A 58 18.65 -8.59 10.44
#